data_AF-A0A916FZU2-F1
#
_entry.id   AF-A0A916FZU2-F1
#
_cell.length_a   1.000
_cell.length_b   1.000
_cell.length_c   1.000
_cell.angle_alpha   90.00
_cell.angle_beta   90.00
_cell.angle_gamma   90.00
#
_symmetry.space_group_name_H-M   'P 1'
#
loop_
_entity.id
_entity.type
_entity.pdbx_description
1 polymer ?
#
loop_
_entity_poly.entity_id
_entity_poly.type
_entity_poly.pdbx_seq_one_letter_code
_entity_poly.pdbx_strand_id
1 'polypeptide(L)'
;MNKSIRFVFIIGIVAFTLIGCGTAPTPTPAATQPPIQITVVVTAVPPPVTATPPPQPSPSATLVVATTAPVTPTVAVPPTRAAVVNTPRPAATRTPTKPAVAPTNTALPIKYAAPKLIGPKWNDDTGKGDERHFPADALIFQWLSITGLGSDECYLVTVSFEPGARDGFLTGCGNSFTKEVPKNAAEFKLNRPFEAGPNYGGLNSGNVGEFWAYWWVTVVKNNGTGANGKPLTVPLSPDSAKFKFLMKGN
;
A
#
# COMPACT_ATOMS: atom_id res chain seq x y z
N MET A 1 20.10 -67.24 -6.99
CA MET A 1 21.36 -66.77 -6.36
C MET A 1 22.04 -65.79 -7.30
N ASN A 2 22.20 -64.54 -6.88
CA ASN A 2 23.36 -63.66 -7.13
C ASN A 2 23.06 -62.24 -6.60
N LYS A 3 23.18 -62.13 -5.27
CA LYS A 3 23.48 -60.88 -4.54
C LYS A 3 24.96 -60.55 -4.82
N SER A 4 25.26 -59.32 -5.21
CA SER A 4 26.48 -58.57 -4.83
C SER A 4 26.85 -57.49 -5.85
N ILE A 5 26.04 -56.42 -5.96
CA ILE A 5 26.45 -55.15 -6.57
C ILE A 5 25.79 -54.01 -5.78
N ARG A 6 26.20 -53.77 -4.54
CA ARG A 6 25.78 -52.57 -3.76
C ARG A 6 26.83 -51.98 -2.81
N PHE A 7 28.08 -52.43 -2.84
CA PHE A 7 29.06 -52.07 -1.79
C PHE A 7 30.25 -51.18 -2.22
N VAL A 8 30.33 -50.74 -3.48
CA VAL A 8 31.54 -50.02 -3.97
C VAL A 8 31.37 -48.49 -4.04
N PHE A 9 30.16 -47.94 -3.90
CA PHE A 9 29.94 -46.49 -4.07
C PHE A 9 30.03 -45.63 -2.80
N ILE A 10 30.13 -46.23 -1.60
CA ILE A 10 30.06 -45.48 -0.32
C ILE A 10 31.45 -45.02 0.19
N ILE A 11 32.56 -45.57 -0.34
CA ILE A 11 33.92 -45.25 0.16
C ILE A 11 34.59 -44.11 -0.64
N GLY A 12 34.04 -43.71 -1.80
CA GLY A 12 34.69 -42.74 -2.71
C GLY A 12 34.40 -41.25 -2.48
N ILE A 13 33.47 -40.88 -1.59
CA ILE A 13 33.01 -39.47 -1.44
C ILE A 13 33.43 -38.85 -0.08
N VAL A 14 34.08 -39.60 0.81
CA VAL A 14 34.45 -39.11 2.16
C VAL A 14 35.84 -38.45 2.23
N ALA A 15 36.58 -38.36 1.11
CA ALA A 15 37.99 -37.95 1.12
C ALA A 15 38.31 -36.50 0.67
N PHE A 16 37.32 -35.63 0.43
CA PHE A 16 37.58 -34.29 -0.17
C PHE A 16 36.95 -33.08 0.54
N THR A 17 36.67 -33.14 1.86
CA THR A 17 36.08 -32.00 2.60
C THR A 17 36.91 -31.50 3.79
N LEU A 18 38.23 -31.63 3.78
CA LEU A 18 39.10 -31.23 4.91
C LEU A 18 40.20 -30.23 4.54
N ILE A 19 39.91 -29.16 3.78
CA ILE A 19 40.76 -27.96 3.78
C ILE A 19 39.87 -26.73 3.59
N GLY A 20 39.63 -25.98 4.67
CA GLY A 20 38.83 -24.75 4.63
C GLY A 20 38.62 -24.10 6.00
N CYS A 21 39.67 -24.03 6.83
CA CYS A 21 39.63 -23.22 8.05
C CYS A 21 39.83 -21.74 7.68
N GLY A 22 38.75 -21.09 7.25
CA GLY A 22 38.71 -19.65 7.03
C GLY A 22 38.57 -18.92 8.37
N THR A 23 39.44 -17.95 8.61
CA THR A 23 39.43 -17.06 9.78
C THR A 23 38.06 -16.40 9.97
N ALA A 24 37.53 -16.49 11.19
CA ALA A 24 36.27 -15.87 11.58
C ALA A 24 36.33 -14.34 11.36
N PRO A 25 35.34 -13.72 10.69
CA PRO A 25 35.32 -12.28 10.48
C PRO A 25 35.16 -11.55 11.83
N THR A 26 35.97 -10.52 12.04
CA THR A 26 35.91 -9.63 13.20
C THR A 26 34.52 -9.01 13.33
N PRO A 27 33.87 -9.05 14.51
CA PRO A 27 32.55 -8.46 14.68
C PRO A 27 32.62 -6.95 14.45
N THR A 28 31.83 -6.47 13.49
CA THR A 28 31.62 -5.03 13.26
C THR A 28 30.75 -4.48 14.40
N PRO A 29 31.13 -3.35 15.04
CA PRO A 29 30.34 -2.77 16.10
C PRO A 29 28.93 -2.39 15.60
N ALA A 30 27.92 -2.70 16.41
CA ALA A 30 26.53 -2.38 16.12
C ALA A 30 26.33 -0.85 16.04
N ALA A 31 25.53 -0.40 15.07
CA ALA A 31 25.20 1.00 14.90
C ALA A 31 24.34 1.49 16.08
N THR A 32 24.82 2.53 16.77
CA THR A 32 24.07 3.23 17.83
C THR A 32 22.83 3.87 17.23
N GLN A 33 21.64 3.39 17.61
CA GLN A 33 20.38 4.00 17.19
C GLN A 33 20.21 5.39 17.85
N PRO A 34 19.86 6.43 17.08
CA PRO A 34 19.53 7.73 17.65
C PRO A 34 18.24 7.63 18.49
N PRO A 35 18.11 8.47 19.53
CA PRO A 35 16.98 8.42 20.46
C PRO A 35 15.65 8.69 19.74
N ILE A 36 14.65 7.87 20.04
CA ILE A 36 13.28 7.99 19.53
C ILE A 36 12.64 9.24 20.13
N GLN A 37 12.36 10.26 19.31
CA GLN A 37 11.57 11.41 19.72
C GLN A 37 10.08 11.08 19.61
N ILE A 38 9.39 10.99 20.76
CA ILE A 38 7.94 10.82 20.83
C ILE A 38 7.29 12.20 20.81
N THR A 39 6.78 12.63 19.66
CA THR A 39 6.01 13.88 19.57
C THR A 39 4.54 13.59 19.89
N VAL A 40 4.08 14.05 21.06
CA VAL A 40 2.66 13.98 21.46
C VAL A 40 1.89 15.08 20.74
N VAL A 41 1.03 14.72 19.79
CA VAL A 41 0.14 15.66 19.12
C VAL A 41 -1.17 15.76 19.89
N VAL A 42 -1.35 16.86 20.62
CA VAL A 42 -2.62 17.18 21.29
C VAL A 42 -3.57 17.73 20.23
N THR A 43 -4.63 16.97 19.92
CA THR A 43 -5.66 17.40 18.97
C THR A 43 -6.73 18.18 19.73
N ALA A 44 -6.82 19.48 19.48
CA ALA A 44 -7.88 20.32 20.04
C ALA A 44 -9.23 20.01 19.34
N VAL A 45 -10.27 19.76 20.14
CA VAL A 45 -11.65 19.56 19.66
C VAL A 45 -12.27 20.93 19.34
N PRO A 46 -12.77 21.17 18.12
CA PRO A 46 -13.41 22.44 17.80
C PRO A 46 -14.78 22.56 18.50
N PRO A 47 -15.19 23.79 18.88
CA PRO A 47 -16.49 24.03 19.50
C PRO A 47 -17.66 23.74 18.53
N PRO A 48 -18.86 23.44 19.06
CA PRO A 48 -20.01 23.06 18.25
C PRO A 48 -20.48 24.19 17.31
N VAL A 49 -20.81 23.82 16.08
CA VAL A 49 -21.24 24.73 15.01
C VAL A 49 -22.67 25.22 15.28
N THR A 50 -22.85 26.53 15.42
CA THR A 50 -24.17 27.16 15.54
C THR A 50 -24.83 27.22 14.15
N ALA A 51 -26.11 26.84 14.07
CA ALA A 51 -26.86 26.74 12.82
C ALA A 51 -26.94 28.06 12.04
N THR A 52 -26.61 28.02 10.76
CA THR A 52 -26.73 29.14 9.81
C THR A 52 -28.20 29.33 9.40
N PRO A 53 -28.75 30.56 9.42
CA PRO A 53 -30.11 30.82 8.97
C PRO A 53 -30.28 30.63 7.44
N PRO A 54 -31.50 30.34 6.97
CA PRO A 54 -31.77 30.02 5.55
C PRO A 54 -31.52 31.22 4.62
N PRO A 55 -31.14 30.95 3.34
CA PRO A 55 -30.82 31.99 2.37
C PRO A 55 -32.05 32.77 1.90
N GLN A 56 -31.90 34.09 1.84
CA GLN A 56 -32.87 35.05 1.32
C GLN A 56 -32.88 35.01 -0.23
N PRO A 57 -34.05 35.09 -0.90
CA PRO A 57 -34.13 35.05 -2.36
C PRO A 57 -33.51 36.32 -3.00
N SER A 58 -32.69 36.12 -4.03
CA SER A 58 -32.12 37.19 -4.87
C SER A 58 -33.15 37.71 -5.88
N PRO A 59 -33.17 39.04 -6.16
CA PRO A 59 -34.02 39.61 -7.20
C PRO A 59 -33.52 39.25 -8.61
N SER A 60 -34.47 38.97 -9.51
CA SER A 60 -34.24 38.69 -10.93
C SER A 60 -33.52 39.83 -11.66
N ALA A 61 -32.52 39.49 -12.46
CA ALA A 61 -31.84 40.40 -13.37
C ALA A 61 -32.69 40.68 -14.62
N THR A 62 -32.91 41.96 -14.92
CA THR A 62 -33.53 42.46 -16.15
C THR A 62 -32.56 42.38 -17.33
N LEU A 63 -33.02 41.84 -18.46
CA LEU A 63 -32.29 41.78 -19.73
C LEU A 63 -32.01 43.19 -20.27
N VAL A 64 -30.75 43.50 -20.59
CA VAL A 64 -30.38 44.69 -21.37
C VAL A 64 -29.91 44.25 -22.75
N VAL A 65 -30.58 44.73 -23.79
CA VAL A 65 -30.29 44.47 -25.21
C VAL A 65 -29.04 45.26 -25.62
N ALA A 66 -28.09 44.58 -26.26
CA ALA A 66 -26.86 45.17 -26.78
C ALA A 66 -27.08 45.86 -28.13
N THR A 67 -26.72 47.14 -28.23
CA THR A 67 -26.67 47.89 -29.49
C THR A 67 -25.23 47.88 -30.02
N THR A 68 -25.03 47.35 -31.22
CA THR A 68 -23.75 47.37 -31.95
C THR A 68 -23.53 48.74 -32.62
N ALA A 69 -22.34 49.33 -32.43
CA ALA A 69 -21.88 50.50 -33.17
C ALA A 69 -20.64 50.13 -34.02
N PRO A 70 -20.49 50.63 -35.26
CA PRO A 70 -19.35 50.31 -36.12
C PRO A 70 -18.13 51.21 -35.88
N VAL A 71 -16.97 50.61 -36.16
CA VAL A 71 -15.60 51.09 -36.00
C VAL A 71 -15.26 52.19 -37.01
N THR A 72 -14.48 53.19 -36.60
CA THR A 72 -13.74 54.09 -37.52
C THR A 72 -12.26 54.07 -37.16
N PRO A 73 -11.33 53.85 -38.11
CA PRO A 73 -9.89 53.90 -37.83
C PRO A 73 -9.31 55.29 -38.15
N THR A 74 -8.36 55.79 -37.35
CA THR A 74 -7.58 56.98 -37.72
C THR A 74 -6.13 56.88 -37.27
N VAL A 75 -5.27 56.70 -38.28
CA VAL A 75 -3.93 57.25 -38.56
C VAL A 75 -2.91 57.42 -37.42
N ALA A 76 -1.76 56.78 -37.63
CA ALA A 76 -0.55 56.83 -36.81
C ALA A 76 0.27 58.13 -36.99
N VAL A 77 0.85 58.61 -35.89
CA VAL A 77 1.87 59.68 -35.85
C VAL A 77 3.08 59.15 -35.05
N PRO A 78 4.34 59.37 -35.48
CA PRO A 78 5.52 58.72 -34.91
C PRO A 78 5.89 59.26 -33.51
N PRO A 79 6.45 58.43 -32.61
CA PRO A 79 6.83 58.88 -31.27
C PRO A 79 8.17 59.63 -31.25
N THR A 80 8.15 60.80 -30.64
CA THR A 80 9.32 61.60 -30.25
C THR A 80 10.14 60.86 -29.18
N ARG A 81 11.46 60.76 -29.36
CA ARG A 81 12.42 60.18 -28.39
C ARG A 81 12.36 60.93 -27.04
N ALA A 82 11.95 60.25 -25.98
CA ALA A 82 12.15 60.69 -24.60
C ALA A 82 13.51 60.16 -24.07
N ALA A 83 14.22 60.99 -23.32
CA ALA A 83 15.51 60.69 -22.72
C ALA A 83 15.41 59.59 -21.66
N VAL A 84 16.38 58.66 -21.68
CA VAL A 84 16.50 57.58 -20.69
C VAL A 84 17.11 58.15 -19.41
N VAL A 85 16.29 58.27 -18.37
CA VAL A 85 16.77 58.49 -16.99
C VAL A 85 17.10 57.11 -16.42
N ASN A 86 18.39 56.85 -16.15
CA ASN A 86 18.83 55.63 -15.49
C ASN A 86 18.43 55.66 -14.01
N THR A 87 17.32 55.04 -13.66
CA THR A 87 16.92 54.77 -12.28
C THR A 87 17.77 53.60 -11.74
N PRO A 88 18.43 53.73 -10.57
CA PRO A 88 19.15 52.62 -9.96
C PRO A 88 18.22 51.43 -9.67
N ARG A 89 18.62 50.23 -10.10
CA ARG A 89 17.89 48.97 -9.85
C ARG A 89 17.84 48.67 -8.34
N PRO A 90 16.66 48.44 -7.73
CA PRO A 90 16.58 48.00 -6.35
C PRO A 90 17.24 46.63 -6.18
N ALA A 91 18.07 46.48 -5.14
CA ALA A 91 18.66 45.21 -4.76
C ALA A 91 17.55 44.19 -4.41
N ALA A 92 17.61 43.00 -5.00
CA ALA A 92 16.64 41.94 -4.74
C ALA A 92 16.84 41.39 -3.32
N THR A 93 15.95 41.76 -2.40
CA THR A 93 15.86 41.13 -1.08
C THR A 93 15.42 39.67 -1.27
N ARG A 94 16.30 38.72 -0.97
CA ARG A 94 15.95 37.29 -0.95
C ARG A 94 15.03 37.03 0.24
N THR A 95 13.73 36.96 -0.02
CA THR A 95 12.75 36.47 0.94
C THR A 95 13.04 34.99 1.22
N PRO A 96 13.18 34.56 2.48
CA PRO A 96 13.31 33.14 2.80
C PRO A 96 12.10 32.39 2.26
N THR A 97 12.32 31.44 1.37
CA THR A 97 11.25 30.55 0.89
C THR A 97 10.78 29.73 2.08
N LYS A 98 9.54 29.97 2.53
CA LYS A 98 8.89 29.17 3.57
C LYS A 98 9.02 27.69 3.19
N PRO A 99 9.46 26.81 4.11
CA PRO A 99 9.52 25.38 3.84
C PRO A 99 8.17 24.89 3.31
N ALA A 100 8.19 24.15 2.20
CA ALA A 100 7.00 23.49 1.69
C ALA A 100 6.42 22.63 2.82
N VAL A 101 5.20 22.96 3.26
CA VAL A 101 4.47 22.18 4.25
C VAL A 101 4.28 20.80 3.63
N ALA A 102 4.94 19.78 4.20
CA ALA A 102 4.75 18.41 3.79
C ALA A 102 3.24 18.10 3.86
N PRO A 103 2.66 17.39 2.89
CA PRO A 103 1.25 17.07 2.90
C PRO A 103 0.93 16.33 4.20
N THR A 104 0.15 16.98 5.07
CA THR A 104 -0.41 16.33 6.26
C THR A 104 -1.34 15.24 5.75
N ASN A 105 -0.99 13.97 5.95
CA ASN A 105 -1.88 12.85 5.69
C ASN A 105 -3.12 13.01 6.58
N THR A 106 -4.16 13.65 6.06
CA THR A 106 -5.46 13.69 6.72
C THR A 106 -6.00 12.27 6.69
N ALA A 107 -6.04 11.61 7.86
CA ALA A 107 -6.70 10.34 8.00
C ALA A 107 -8.16 10.51 7.55
N LEU A 108 -8.54 9.82 6.47
CA LEU A 108 -9.92 9.78 6.03
C LEU A 108 -10.76 9.14 7.14
N PRO A 109 -12.00 9.61 7.39
CA PRO A 109 -12.87 8.97 8.35
C PRO A 109 -13.10 7.51 7.96
N ILE A 110 -13.10 6.62 8.95
CA ILE A 110 -13.39 5.19 8.77
C ILE A 110 -14.82 5.07 8.20
N LYS A 111 -14.92 4.51 6.99
CA LYS A 111 -16.17 4.38 6.23
C LYS A 111 -16.79 2.99 6.40
N TYR A 112 -15.97 1.98 6.60
CA TYR A 112 -16.39 0.57 6.62
C TYR A 112 -16.04 -0.10 7.94
N ALA A 113 -16.86 -1.08 8.33
CA ALA A 113 -16.49 -2.03 9.38
C ALA A 113 -15.30 -2.90 8.94
N ALA A 114 -14.62 -3.51 9.91
CA ALA A 114 -13.53 -4.44 9.62
C ALA A 114 -14.05 -5.64 8.79
N PRO A 115 -13.36 -6.04 7.70
CA PRO A 115 -13.73 -7.22 6.94
C PRO A 115 -13.78 -8.49 7.80
N LYS A 116 -14.76 -9.36 7.54
CA LYS A 116 -14.88 -10.63 8.27
C LYS A 116 -14.25 -11.77 7.48
N LEU A 117 -13.17 -12.34 8.02
CA LEU A 117 -12.45 -13.44 7.39
C LEU A 117 -13.24 -14.76 7.47
N ILE A 118 -13.07 -15.60 6.43
CA ILE A 118 -13.64 -16.94 6.33
C ILE A 118 -12.52 -17.98 6.49
N GLY A 119 -11.48 -17.92 5.67
CA GLY A 119 -10.37 -18.89 5.69
C GLY A 119 -9.25 -18.49 4.73
N PRO A 120 -8.04 -19.05 4.88
CA PRO A 120 -7.66 -20.15 5.76
C PRO A 120 -7.49 -19.74 7.23
N LYS A 121 -7.75 -20.65 8.17
CA LYS A 121 -7.64 -20.44 9.62
C LYS A 121 -7.17 -21.70 10.36
N TRP A 122 -6.27 -21.51 11.32
CA TRP A 122 -5.91 -22.45 12.36
C TRP A 122 -6.74 -22.21 13.61
N ASN A 123 -7.24 -23.28 14.22
CA ASN A 123 -7.91 -23.22 15.50
C ASN A 123 -7.00 -23.79 16.59
N ASP A 124 -6.41 -22.88 17.38
CA ASP A 124 -5.50 -23.21 18.48
C ASP A 124 -6.16 -24.09 19.55
N ASP A 125 -7.45 -23.90 19.82
CA ASP A 125 -8.17 -24.67 20.86
C ASP A 125 -8.27 -26.15 20.50
N THR A 126 -8.38 -26.46 19.20
CA THR A 126 -8.52 -27.82 18.70
C THR A 126 -7.22 -28.42 18.17
N GLY A 127 -6.16 -27.62 18.04
CA GLY A 127 -4.92 -28.02 17.37
C GLY A 127 -5.14 -28.48 15.92
N LYS A 128 -6.18 -27.96 15.26
CA LYS A 128 -6.58 -28.33 13.90
C LYS A 128 -6.93 -27.08 13.12
N GLY A 129 -6.73 -27.11 11.81
CA GLY A 129 -7.21 -26.08 10.92
C GLY A 129 -6.66 -26.25 9.52
N ASP A 130 -6.65 -25.15 8.78
CA ASP A 130 -6.14 -25.17 7.41
C ASP A 130 -4.62 -25.41 7.38
N GLU A 131 -4.23 -26.35 6.54
CA GLU A 131 -2.85 -26.68 6.22
C GLU A 131 -2.63 -26.51 4.72
N ARG A 132 -1.46 -25.98 4.34
CA ARG A 132 -1.07 -25.78 2.93
C ARG A 132 0.36 -26.24 2.71
N HIS A 133 0.65 -26.79 1.53
CA HIS A 133 1.97 -27.30 1.19
C HIS A 133 2.79 -26.28 0.41
N PHE A 134 3.99 -25.98 0.87
CA PHE A 134 4.97 -25.18 0.15
C PHE A 134 5.98 -26.10 -0.56
N PRO A 135 6.36 -25.85 -1.83
CA PRO A 135 5.89 -24.79 -2.74
C PRO A 135 4.71 -25.21 -3.64
N ALA A 136 3.97 -26.27 -3.29
CA ALA A 136 3.03 -26.91 -4.21
C ALA A 136 1.67 -26.19 -4.32
N ASP A 137 1.13 -25.73 -3.19
CA ASP A 137 -0.24 -25.20 -3.11
C ASP A 137 -0.28 -23.69 -3.37
N ALA A 138 -1.31 -23.21 -4.06
CA ALA A 138 -1.65 -21.80 -4.04
C ALA A 138 -2.40 -21.46 -2.74
N LEU A 139 -2.27 -20.21 -2.28
CA LEU A 139 -2.94 -19.73 -1.08
C LEU A 139 -4.20 -18.97 -1.48
N ILE A 140 -5.36 -19.47 -1.07
CA ILE A 140 -6.67 -18.88 -1.39
C ILE A 140 -7.22 -18.27 -0.11
N PHE A 141 -7.30 -16.95 -0.06
CA PHE A 141 -7.81 -16.17 1.06
C PHE A 141 -9.24 -15.73 0.79
N GLN A 142 -10.15 -15.96 1.74
CA GLN A 142 -11.58 -15.72 1.59
C GLN A 142 -12.15 -14.89 2.74
N TRP A 143 -12.97 -13.91 2.43
CA TRP A 143 -13.65 -13.05 3.41
C TRP A 143 -15.05 -12.66 2.93
N LEU A 144 -15.89 -12.15 3.83
CA LEU A 144 -17.18 -11.59 3.43
C LEU A 144 -16.96 -10.25 2.73
N SER A 145 -17.42 -10.15 1.49
CA SER A 145 -17.39 -8.93 0.70
C SER A 145 -18.30 -7.87 1.31
N ILE A 146 -17.78 -6.66 1.39
CA ILE A 146 -18.51 -5.43 1.63
C ILE A 146 -19.06 -4.94 0.29
N THR A 147 -20.35 -4.59 0.25
CA THR A 147 -21.01 -4.07 -0.95
C THR A 147 -20.81 -2.55 -1.06
N GLY A 148 -20.80 -2.03 -2.29
CA GLY A 148 -20.72 -0.58 -2.52
C GLY A 148 -19.35 0.03 -2.22
N LEU A 149 -18.26 -0.66 -2.61
CA LEU A 149 -16.95 -0.03 -2.69
C LEU A 149 -16.94 1.03 -3.79
N GLY A 150 -16.39 2.20 -3.50
CA GLY A 150 -16.12 3.25 -4.49
C GLY A 150 -15.10 2.78 -5.53
N SER A 151 -15.04 3.48 -6.67
CA SER A 151 -14.17 3.11 -7.81
C SER A 151 -12.70 2.92 -7.44
N ASP A 152 -12.20 3.73 -6.50
CA ASP A 152 -10.80 3.75 -6.06
C ASP A 152 -10.61 3.02 -4.72
N GLU A 153 -11.64 2.32 -4.24
CA GLU A 153 -11.61 1.60 -2.98
C GLU A 153 -11.40 0.11 -3.26
N CYS A 154 -10.45 -0.50 -2.57
CA CYS A 154 -10.00 -1.86 -2.80
C CYS A 154 -9.85 -2.61 -1.47
N TYR A 155 -9.72 -3.93 -1.53
CA TYR A 155 -9.21 -4.73 -0.43
C TYR A 155 -7.69 -4.80 -0.49
N LEU A 156 -7.03 -4.53 0.63
CA LEU A 156 -5.62 -4.80 0.84
C LEU A 156 -5.50 -6.11 1.62
N VAL A 157 -5.06 -7.18 0.95
CA VAL A 157 -4.78 -8.47 1.59
C VAL A 157 -3.33 -8.46 2.03
N THR A 158 -3.10 -8.50 3.34
CA THR A 158 -1.76 -8.56 3.90
C THR A 158 -1.42 -9.99 4.28
N VAL A 159 -0.24 -10.46 3.89
CA VAL A 159 0.26 -11.81 4.19
C VAL A 159 1.65 -11.70 4.81
N SER A 160 1.92 -12.51 5.82
CA SER A 160 3.19 -12.59 6.53
C SER A 160 3.55 -14.03 6.82
N PHE A 161 4.80 -14.42 6.61
CA PHE A 161 5.31 -15.74 7.01
C PHE A 161 6.29 -15.61 8.19
N GLU A 162 6.30 -16.58 9.09
CA GLU A 162 7.20 -16.63 10.25
C GLU A 162 8.07 -17.90 10.23
N PRO A 163 9.42 -17.79 10.25
CA PRO A 163 10.20 -16.57 10.10
C PRO A 163 10.17 -16.11 8.62
N GLY A 164 9.94 -14.83 8.34
CA GLY A 164 9.83 -14.41 6.95
C GLY A 164 9.40 -12.99 6.73
N ALA A 165 9.08 -12.70 5.47
CA ALA A 165 8.69 -11.37 5.03
C ALA A 165 7.16 -11.19 5.13
N ARG A 166 6.77 -9.92 5.04
CA ARG A 166 5.38 -9.46 4.96
C ARG A 166 5.19 -8.68 3.68
N ASP A 167 4.05 -8.87 3.02
CA ASP A 167 3.66 -8.06 1.87
C ASP A 167 2.14 -7.84 1.81
N GLY A 168 1.74 -6.84 1.04
CA GLY A 168 0.34 -6.44 0.86
C GLY A 168 -0.06 -6.41 -0.61
N PHE A 169 -1.22 -6.98 -0.92
CA PHE A 169 -1.73 -7.14 -2.27
C PHE A 169 -3.08 -6.43 -2.40
N LEU A 170 -3.17 -5.47 -3.33
CA LEU A 170 -4.43 -4.84 -3.68
C LEU A 170 -5.25 -5.76 -4.59
N THR A 171 -6.52 -5.95 -4.24
CA THR A 171 -7.47 -6.70 -5.05
C THR A 171 -8.86 -6.08 -4.92
N GLY A 172 -9.72 -6.36 -5.90
CA GLY A 172 -11.12 -6.02 -5.77
C GLY A 172 -11.45 -4.55 -5.76
N CYS A 173 -10.69 -3.77 -6.52
CA CYS A 173 -10.94 -2.35 -6.66
C CYS A 173 -12.28 -2.10 -7.35
N GLY A 174 -13.07 -1.16 -6.83
CA GLY A 174 -14.35 -0.78 -7.38
C GLY A 174 -15.42 -1.87 -7.33
N ASN A 175 -16.37 -1.82 -8.26
CA ASN A 175 -17.48 -2.76 -8.35
C ASN A 175 -17.10 -4.13 -8.96
N SER A 176 -15.80 -4.44 -9.03
CA SER A 176 -15.31 -5.68 -9.65
C SER A 176 -15.78 -6.94 -8.91
N PHE A 177 -16.09 -6.84 -7.62
CA PHE A 177 -16.57 -7.96 -6.79
C PHE A 177 -18.09 -8.14 -6.78
N THR A 178 -18.88 -7.21 -7.35
CA THR A 178 -20.35 -7.27 -7.24
C THR A 178 -21.03 -8.11 -8.32
N LYS A 179 -20.31 -8.66 -9.31
CA LYS A 179 -20.97 -9.28 -10.47
C LYS A 179 -21.08 -10.82 -10.49
N GLU A 180 -20.19 -11.61 -9.90
CA GLU A 180 -20.16 -13.05 -10.24
C GLU A 180 -19.82 -14.05 -9.11
N VAL A 181 -19.83 -13.69 -7.83
CA VAL A 181 -19.64 -14.71 -6.76
C VAL A 181 -20.98 -15.06 -6.10
N PRO A 182 -21.50 -16.29 -6.27
CA PRO A 182 -22.63 -16.74 -5.50
C PRO A 182 -22.15 -16.87 -4.04
N LYS A 183 -22.70 -16.05 -3.12
CA LYS A 183 -22.58 -16.09 -1.64
C LYS A 183 -21.83 -14.95 -0.92
N ASN A 184 -21.70 -13.75 -1.49
CA ASN A 184 -21.10 -12.59 -0.79
C ASN A 184 -19.65 -12.82 -0.29
N ALA A 185 -18.94 -13.83 -0.78
CA ALA A 185 -17.54 -14.09 -0.43
C ALA A 185 -16.63 -13.44 -1.47
N ALA A 186 -15.64 -12.67 -1.01
CA ALA A 186 -14.53 -12.23 -1.83
C ALA A 186 -13.35 -13.18 -1.65
N GLU A 187 -12.56 -13.34 -2.72
CA GLU A 187 -11.45 -14.27 -2.78
C GLU A 187 -10.20 -13.60 -3.35
N PHE A 188 -9.03 -13.92 -2.78
CA PHE A 188 -7.74 -13.58 -3.35
C PHE A 188 -6.86 -14.82 -3.40
N LYS A 189 -6.36 -15.13 -4.59
CA LYS A 189 -5.40 -16.21 -4.81
C LYS A 189 -3.98 -15.64 -4.89
N LEU A 190 -3.12 -16.07 -3.97
CA LEU A 190 -1.68 -15.87 -4.04
C LEU A 190 -1.04 -17.15 -4.59
N ASN A 191 -0.53 -17.05 -5.81
CA ASN A 191 -0.06 -18.21 -6.56
C ASN A 191 1.20 -18.83 -5.93
N ARG A 192 1.44 -20.10 -6.28
CA ARG A 192 2.66 -20.81 -5.92
C ARG A 192 3.91 -20.13 -6.51
N PRO A 193 5.12 -20.40 -5.99
CA PRO A 193 6.33 -19.78 -6.49
C PRO A 193 6.49 -20.08 -7.98
N PHE A 194 7.05 -19.11 -8.72
CA PHE A 194 7.32 -19.19 -10.17
C PHE A 194 6.08 -19.15 -11.08
N GLU A 195 4.85 -19.09 -10.55
CA GLU A 195 3.68 -18.80 -11.36
C GLU A 195 3.53 -17.29 -11.66
N ALA A 196 2.95 -17.00 -12.82
CA ALA A 196 2.65 -15.63 -13.22
C ALA A 196 1.64 -14.96 -12.27
N GLY A 197 1.73 -13.63 -12.14
CA GLY A 197 0.90 -12.84 -11.23
C GLY A 197 1.41 -12.81 -9.79
N PRO A 198 0.59 -12.35 -8.83
CA PRO A 198 0.95 -12.32 -7.42
C PRO A 198 1.27 -13.73 -6.92
N ASN A 199 2.49 -13.93 -6.43
CA ASN A 199 2.92 -15.19 -5.86
C ASN A 199 3.68 -14.98 -4.55
N TYR A 200 3.72 -16.02 -3.71
CA TYR A 200 4.39 -15.94 -2.42
C TYR A 200 5.88 -16.33 -2.48
N GLY A 201 6.46 -16.50 -3.67
CA GLY A 201 7.87 -16.88 -3.81
C GLY A 201 8.84 -15.88 -3.16
N GLY A 202 8.53 -14.58 -3.22
CA GLY A 202 9.32 -13.53 -2.55
C GLY A 202 9.07 -13.40 -1.04
N LEU A 203 8.02 -14.03 -0.51
CA LEU A 203 7.68 -14.00 0.91
C LEU A 203 8.36 -15.13 1.69
N ASN A 204 8.59 -16.26 1.03
CA ASN A 204 9.25 -17.42 1.62
C ASN A 204 10.74 -17.48 1.22
N SER A 205 11.56 -16.62 1.81
CA SER A 205 12.98 -16.50 1.46
C SER A 205 13.90 -17.56 2.11
N GLY A 206 13.37 -18.69 2.59
CA GLY A 206 14.22 -19.74 3.17
C GLY A 206 13.53 -20.80 4.03
N ASN A 207 12.21 -20.78 4.21
CA ASN A 207 11.54 -21.84 4.96
C ASN A 207 11.36 -23.07 4.08
N VAL A 208 11.97 -24.16 4.52
CA VAL A 208 11.89 -25.50 3.92
C VAL A 208 11.11 -26.48 4.80
N GLY A 209 10.76 -26.09 6.02
CA GLY A 209 10.04 -26.92 7.00
C GLY A 209 8.60 -26.47 7.23
N GLU A 210 8.07 -26.77 8.41
CA GLU A 210 6.77 -26.26 8.85
C GLU A 210 6.92 -24.83 9.38
N PHE A 211 6.00 -23.94 8.98
CA PHE A 211 6.02 -22.55 9.39
C PHE A 211 4.62 -21.94 9.43
N TRP A 212 4.45 -20.86 10.18
CA TRP A 212 3.16 -20.18 10.29
C TRP A 212 3.02 -19.10 9.25
N ALA A 213 1.88 -19.09 8.57
CA ALA A 213 1.44 -17.98 7.74
C ALA A 213 0.33 -17.23 8.44
N TYR A 214 0.37 -15.90 8.37
CA TYR A 214 -0.63 -15.01 8.91
C TYR A 214 -1.17 -14.10 7.82
N TRP A 215 -2.45 -13.78 7.91
CA TRP A 215 -3.07 -12.89 6.95
C TRP A 215 -4.27 -12.15 7.54
N TRP A 216 -4.56 -10.99 6.93
CA TRP A 216 -5.68 -10.13 7.28
C TRP A 216 -6.02 -9.22 6.11
N VAL A 217 -7.19 -8.58 6.19
CA VAL A 217 -7.76 -7.75 5.13
C VAL A 217 -8.20 -6.41 5.67
N THR A 218 -7.93 -5.36 4.92
CA THR A 218 -8.34 -3.98 5.22
C THR A 218 -8.96 -3.37 3.97
N VAL A 219 -10.04 -2.59 4.09
CA VAL A 219 -10.53 -1.77 2.98
C VAL A 219 -9.72 -0.49 2.94
N VAL A 220 -9.21 -0.15 1.76
CA VAL A 220 -8.34 1.00 1.57
C VAL A 220 -8.78 1.82 0.35
N LYS A 221 -8.49 3.11 0.37
CA LYS A 221 -8.44 3.94 -0.83
C LYS A 221 -7.09 3.75 -1.52
N ASN A 222 -7.11 3.39 -2.80
CA ASN A 222 -5.92 3.29 -3.64
C ASN A 222 -5.56 4.67 -4.19
N ASN A 223 -4.40 5.20 -3.77
CA ASN A 223 -3.87 6.48 -4.25
C ASN A 223 -2.74 6.29 -5.27
N GLY A 224 -2.69 5.12 -5.92
CA GLY A 224 -1.68 4.77 -6.92
C GLY A 224 -0.49 4.03 -6.33
N THR A 225 0.65 4.14 -6.98
CA THR A 225 1.88 3.43 -6.62
C THR A 225 2.92 4.40 -6.09
N GLY A 226 3.51 4.08 -4.94
CA GLY A 226 4.62 4.84 -4.36
C GLY A 226 5.93 4.64 -5.13
N ALA A 227 6.95 5.45 -4.80
CA ALA A 227 8.25 5.43 -5.48
C ALA A 227 8.98 4.08 -5.40
N ASN A 228 8.64 3.24 -4.41
CA ASN A 228 9.18 1.90 -4.21
C ASN A 228 8.40 0.80 -4.96
N GLY A 229 7.45 1.16 -5.82
CA GLY A 229 6.58 0.21 -6.51
C GLY A 229 5.50 -0.42 -5.63
N LYS A 230 5.40 -0.05 -4.34
CA LYS A 230 4.34 -0.53 -3.44
C LYS A 230 3.09 0.34 -3.56
N PRO A 231 1.89 -0.22 -3.34
CA PRO A 231 0.65 0.55 -3.39
C PRO A 231 0.65 1.63 -2.29
N LEU A 232 0.31 2.86 -2.67
CA LEU A 232 0.07 3.96 -1.74
C LEU A 232 -1.40 3.95 -1.36
N THR A 233 -1.71 3.65 -0.10
CA THR A 233 -3.08 3.40 0.34
C THR A 233 -3.44 4.19 1.59
N VAL A 234 -4.72 4.58 1.72
CA VAL A 234 -5.26 5.12 2.98
C VAL A 234 -6.32 4.17 3.52
N PRO A 235 -6.23 3.69 4.78
CA PRO A 235 -7.23 2.79 5.34
C PRO A 235 -8.59 3.49 5.45
N LEU A 236 -9.64 2.76 5.05
CA LEU A 236 -11.05 3.14 5.15
C LEU A 236 -11.84 2.22 6.08
N SER A 237 -11.22 1.14 6.56
CA SER A 237 -11.70 0.26 7.62
C SER A 237 -10.57 0.03 8.63
N PRO A 238 -10.90 -0.46 9.85
CA PRO A 238 -9.92 -1.16 10.66
C PRO A 238 -9.43 -2.43 9.95
N ASP A 239 -8.30 -2.96 10.39
CA ASP A 239 -7.86 -4.30 10.00
C ASP A 239 -8.87 -5.35 10.46
N SER A 240 -9.06 -6.40 9.66
CA SER A 240 -9.78 -7.59 10.10
C SER A 240 -9.09 -8.27 11.29
N ALA A 241 -9.75 -9.27 11.87
CA ALA A 241 -9.05 -10.25 12.69
C ALA A 241 -7.84 -10.83 11.92
N LYS A 242 -6.74 -11.11 12.62
CA LYS A 242 -5.57 -11.76 12.03
C LYS A 242 -5.77 -13.28 12.09
N PHE A 243 -5.91 -13.92 10.95
CA PHE A 243 -5.93 -15.38 10.87
C PHE A 243 -4.52 -15.90 10.65
N LYS A 244 -4.27 -17.10 11.16
CA LYS A 244 -3.04 -17.85 10.90
C LYS A 244 -3.39 -19.22 10.36
N PHE A 245 -2.48 -19.87 9.65
CA PHE A 245 -2.63 -21.25 9.16
C PHE A 245 -1.24 -21.87 8.98
N LEU A 246 -1.19 -23.19 8.96
CA LEU A 246 0.09 -23.92 8.92
C LEU A 246 0.53 -24.13 7.47
N MET A 247 1.78 -23.77 7.20
CA MET A 247 2.47 -24.13 5.97
C MET A 247 3.37 -25.32 6.25
N LYS A 248 3.27 -26.37 5.43
CA LYS A 248 4.13 -27.55 5.52
C LYS A 248 5.08 -27.59 4.33
N GLY A 249 6.37 -27.82 4.59
CA GLY A 249 7.34 -28.14 3.55
C GLY A 249 7.04 -29.52 2.97
N ASN A 250 7.16 -29.65 1.65
CA ASN A 250 7.18 -30.94 0.96
C ASN A 250 8.55 -31.61 1.01
#